data_AF-A0A2A9GLU3-F1
#
_entry.id   AF-A0A2A9GLU3-F1
#
_cell.length_a   1.000
_cell.length_b   1.000
_cell.length_c   1.000
_cell.angle_alpha   90.00
_cell.angle_beta   90.00
_cell.angle_gamma   90.00
#
_symmetry.space_group_name_H-M   'P 1'
#
loop_
_entity.id
_entity.type
_entity.pdbx_description
1 polymer ?
#
loop_
_entity_poly.entity_id
_entity_poly.type
_entity_poly.pdbx_seq_one_letter_code
_entity_poly.pdbx_strand_id
1 'polypeptide(L)'
;MRKRVTVTRFLTSRSKANPMSAAREHPTPTSTARALLAFLALTFAITWGVIGSYIFWPDAMAARFGQISGAHPLFFLATWAPAIAAFTVVVASAGLGGLRRFLSRLLIWRCPAPWWGFILLVIPLLFMAGSLIKGGPLLTPMPPEGAGAMVSVMFMMLLLGPIEEFGWRGVAQPLLQRHVAPFWAGVLIGAIWGVWHLPAFYLAGVVFAQWSFLPFFIGNITLAVLVTPIFNAARGSLLLPMLFHWQLINPFWPDAQPWDTWILVGVAAVVVWWKRDMMFTREDAVTEVIPGEVRP
;
A
#
# COMPACT_ATOMS: atom_id res chain seq x y z
N MET A 1 49.09 -33.56 -68.16
CA MET A 1 49.63 -32.48 -67.30
C MET A 1 48.55 -32.13 -66.26
N ARG A 2 48.64 -32.58 -64.99
CA ARG A 2 49.03 -31.78 -63.78
C ARG A 2 48.37 -30.36 -63.79
N LYS A 3 47.52 -29.88 -62.86
CA LYS A 3 47.53 -29.93 -61.38
C LYS A 3 46.24 -29.29 -60.76
N ARG A 4 45.86 -29.77 -59.56
CA ARG A 4 45.33 -29.08 -58.34
C ARG A 4 43.88 -28.52 -58.23
N VAL A 5 43.06 -29.28 -57.48
CA VAL A 5 42.33 -28.96 -56.21
C VAL A 5 42.26 -27.48 -55.75
N THR A 6 41.06 -26.99 -55.34
CA THR A 6 40.74 -26.36 -54.02
C THR A 6 39.23 -26.07 -53.87
N VAL A 7 38.76 -26.18 -52.62
CA VAL A 7 37.39 -26.28 -52.08
C VAL A 7 36.81 -24.92 -51.62
N THR A 8 35.47 -24.83 -51.57
CA THR A 8 34.59 -24.03 -50.66
C THR A 8 34.45 -22.51 -50.81
N ARG A 9 33.21 -22.02 -50.97
CA ARG A 9 32.41 -21.40 -49.88
C ARG A 9 30.99 -20.97 -50.33
N PHE A 10 30.00 -21.42 -49.57
CA PHE A 10 28.64 -20.85 -49.44
C PHE A 10 28.70 -19.51 -48.68
N LEU A 11 27.97 -18.48 -49.16
CA LEU A 11 27.50 -17.31 -48.38
C LEU A 11 26.22 -16.76 -49.05
N THR A 12 25.03 -17.29 -48.75
CA THR A 12 24.03 -16.78 -47.78
C THR A 12 23.79 -15.27 -47.76
N SER A 13 22.55 -14.93 -48.10
CA SER A 13 21.83 -13.67 -47.94
C SER A 13 22.12 -12.95 -46.62
N ARG A 14 22.51 -11.67 -46.70
CA ARG A 14 22.51 -10.74 -45.56
C ARG A 14 21.06 -10.35 -45.25
N SER A 15 20.45 -11.10 -44.33
CA SER A 15 19.30 -10.64 -43.56
C SER A 15 19.70 -9.39 -42.77
N LYS A 16 19.01 -8.27 -43.03
CA LYS A 16 19.08 -7.07 -42.20
C LYS A 16 18.50 -7.42 -40.82
N ALA A 17 19.35 -7.45 -39.81
CA ALA A 17 18.91 -7.59 -38.43
C ALA A 17 17.96 -6.44 -38.07
N ASN A 18 16.76 -6.82 -37.64
CA ASN A 18 15.69 -5.93 -37.19
C ASN A 18 16.07 -5.32 -35.82
N PRO A 19 16.06 -3.99 -35.63
CA PRO A 19 16.29 -3.37 -34.32
C PRO A 19 15.02 -3.45 -33.46
N MET A 20 14.53 -4.66 -33.21
CA MET A 20 13.36 -4.93 -32.36
C MET A 20 13.72 -5.98 -31.32
N SER A 21 14.55 -5.61 -30.34
CA SER A 21 14.56 -6.25 -29.03
C SER A 21 15.36 -5.37 -28.06
N ALA A 22 14.81 -4.22 -27.69
CA ALA A 22 15.13 -3.68 -26.38
C ALA A 22 14.45 -4.63 -25.37
N ALA A 23 15.18 -5.65 -24.94
CA ALA A 23 14.76 -6.53 -23.87
C ALA A 23 14.34 -5.66 -22.68
N ARG A 24 13.20 -5.96 -22.07
CA ARG A 24 12.81 -5.35 -20.80
C ARG A 24 13.89 -5.73 -19.79
N GLU A 25 14.87 -4.85 -19.56
CA GLU A 25 15.84 -5.05 -18.49
C GLU A 25 15.09 -4.99 -17.18
N HIS A 26 14.81 -6.16 -16.61
CA HIS A 26 14.29 -6.25 -15.25
C HIS A 26 15.35 -5.67 -14.30
N PRO A 27 14.97 -4.76 -13.38
CA PRO A 27 15.92 -4.16 -12.46
C PRO A 27 16.68 -5.24 -11.68
N THR A 28 18.01 -5.08 -11.55
CA THR A 28 18.83 -6.04 -10.80
C THR A 28 18.36 -6.13 -9.34
N PRO A 29 18.53 -7.29 -8.65
CA PRO A 29 18.17 -7.44 -7.24
C PRO A 29 18.74 -6.33 -6.35
N THR A 30 19.98 -5.89 -6.61
CA THR A 30 20.66 -4.81 -5.88
C THR A 30 19.99 -3.44 -6.08
N SER A 31 19.38 -3.18 -7.24
CA SER A 31 18.60 -1.95 -7.46
C SER A 31 17.25 -1.99 -6.74
N THR A 32 16.62 -3.16 -6.68
CA THR A 32 15.35 -3.39 -5.97
C THR A 32 15.51 -3.20 -4.46
N ALA A 33 16.53 -3.83 -3.86
CA ALA A 33 16.79 -3.70 -2.43
C ALA A 33 17.10 -2.26 -2.02
N ARG A 34 17.93 -1.54 -2.80
CA ARG A 34 18.23 -0.12 -2.53
C ARG A 34 17.00 0.77 -2.59
N ALA A 35 16.12 0.56 -3.57
CA ALA A 35 14.87 1.33 -3.68
C ALA A 35 13.94 1.08 -2.48
N LEU A 36 13.79 -0.18 -2.06
CA LEU A 36 12.99 -0.53 -0.88
C LEU A 36 13.58 0.06 0.41
N LEU A 37 14.90 -0.03 0.59
CA LEU A 37 15.58 0.54 1.76
C LEU A 37 15.46 2.08 1.80
N ALA A 38 15.65 2.75 0.67
CA ALA A 38 15.47 4.21 0.59
C ALA A 38 14.02 4.62 0.90
N PHE A 39 13.04 3.87 0.36
CA PHE A 39 11.64 4.06 0.67
C PHE A 39 11.36 3.92 2.16
N LEU A 40 11.80 2.83 2.79
CA LEU A 40 11.58 2.58 4.22
C LEU A 40 12.30 3.61 5.09
N ALA A 41 13.56 3.92 4.80
CA ALA A 41 14.34 4.90 5.56
C ALA A 41 13.68 6.28 5.54
N LEU A 42 13.24 6.77 4.38
CA LEU A 42 12.53 8.05 4.29
C LEU A 42 11.17 8.00 5.00
N THR A 43 10.42 6.92 4.82
CA THR A 43 9.10 6.74 5.46
C THR A 43 9.21 6.79 6.98
N PHE A 44 10.16 6.05 7.56
CA PHE A 44 10.38 6.04 9.00
C PHE A 44 11.00 7.36 9.49
N ALA A 45 11.98 7.91 8.80
CA ALA A 45 12.64 9.15 9.22
C ALA A 45 11.64 10.32 9.33
N ILE A 46 10.72 10.46 8.37
CA ILE A 46 9.69 11.52 8.41
C ILE A 46 8.72 11.25 9.56
N THR A 47 8.07 10.09 9.62
CA THR A 47 7.03 9.83 10.62
C THR A 47 7.60 9.78 12.03
N TRP A 48 8.65 9.01 12.26
CA TRP A 48 9.24 8.88 13.60
C TRP A 48 9.97 10.16 14.01
N GLY A 49 10.55 10.91 13.08
CA GLY A 49 11.11 12.23 13.38
C GLY A 49 10.04 13.23 13.82
N VAL A 50 8.95 13.35 13.06
CA VAL A 50 7.86 14.28 13.38
C VAL A 50 7.13 13.85 14.66
N ILE A 51 6.64 12.62 14.73
CA ILE A 51 5.88 12.14 15.89
C ILE A 51 6.78 11.98 17.11
N GLY A 52 8.00 11.46 16.94
CA GLY A 52 8.99 11.35 18.01
C GLY A 52 9.32 12.71 18.61
N SER A 53 9.38 13.79 17.82
CA SER A 53 9.60 15.13 18.36
C SER A 53 8.49 15.58 19.32
N TYR A 54 7.22 15.24 19.02
CA TYR A 54 6.09 15.51 19.92
C TYR A 54 6.10 14.63 21.17
N ILE A 55 6.73 13.45 21.12
CA ILE A 55 6.88 12.56 22.28
C ILE A 55 8.01 13.04 23.21
N PHE A 56 9.18 13.38 22.65
CA PHE A 56 10.36 13.73 23.44
C PHE A 56 10.39 15.20 23.88
N TRP A 57 9.74 16.10 23.13
CA TRP A 57 9.69 17.54 23.44
C TRP A 57 8.27 18.11 23.30
N PRO A 58 7.28 17.58 24.05
CA PRO A 58 5.87 17.93 23.87
C PRO A 58 5.60 19.43 24.06
N ASP A 59 6.14 20.06 25.11
CA ASP A 59 5.90 21.48 25.39
C ASP A 59 6.50 22.39 24.32
N ALA A 60 7.71 22.09 23.84
CA ALA A 60 8.38 22.87 22.81
C ALA A 60 7.67 22.73 21.45
N MET A 61 7.25 21.51 21.08
CA MET A 61 6.50 21.27 19.85
C MET A 61 5.12 21.91 19.91
N ALA A 62 4.40 21.77 21.02
CA ALA A 62 3.10 22.40 21.22
C ALA A 62 3.19 23.93 21.19
N ALA A 63 4.20 24.52 21.84
CA ALA A 63 4.41 25.97 21.82
C ALA A 63 4.73 26.50 20.42
N ARG A 64 5.48 25.74 19.61
CA ARG A 64 5.93 26.18 18.28
C ARG A 64 4.92 25.93 17.17
N PHE A 65 4.25 24.79 17.21
CA PHE A 65 3.43 24.27 16.12
C PHE A 65 1.96 24.05 16.50
N GLY A 66 1.64 24.06 17.79
CA GLY A 66 0.31 23.75 18.31
C GLY A 66 0.19 22.29 18.78
N GLN A 67 -0.90 22.01 19.50
CA GLN A 67 -1.22 20.68 20.00
C GLN A 67 -1.50 19.73 18.83
N ILE A 68 -0.88 18.54 18.86
CA ILE A 68 -1.08 17.55 17.82
C ILE A 68 -2.50 16.98 17.90
N SER A 69 -3.11 16.76 16.75
CA SER A 69 -4.42 16.14 16.59
C SER A 69 -4.50 15.48 15.21
N GLY A 70 -5.55 14.69 14.97
CA GLY A 70 -5.78 14.07 13.66
C GLY A 70 -5.95 15.07 12.51
N ALA A 71 -6.26 16.33 12.80
CA ALA A 71 -6.39 17.41 11.81
C ALA A 71 -5.10 18.26 11.66
N HIS A 72 -4.07 17.99 12.46
CA HIS A 72 -2.88 18.83 12.53
C HIS A 72 -1.97 18.64 11.30
N PRO A 73 -1.42 19.71 10.67
CA PRO A 73 -0.60 19.59 9.46
C PRO A 73 0.63 18.67 9.61
N LEU A 74 1.27 18.67 10.79
CA LEU A 74 2.38 17.75 11.06
C LEU A 74 1.92 16.29 11.22
N PHE A 75 0.67 16.05 11.63
CA PHE A 75 0.10 14.70 11.61
C PHE A 75 -0.09 14.24 10.16
N PHE A 76 -0.62 15.08 9.27
CA PHE A 76 -0.68 14.80 7.84
C PHE A 76 0.70 14.52 7.23
N LEU A 77 1.71 15.35 7.55
CA LEU A 77 3.08 15.12 7.08
C LEU A 77 3.62 13.76 7.52
N ALA A 78 3.40 13.40 8.79
CA ALA A 78 3.80 12.11 9.32
C ALA A 78 3.06 10.96 8.63
N THR A 79 1.75 11.08 8.40
CA THR A 79 0.94 10.07 7.70
C THR A 79 1.31 9.96 6.21
N TRP A 80 1.65 11.07 5.55
CA TRP A 80 2.01 11.10 4.13
C TRP A 80 3.43 10.60 3.84
N ALA A 81 4.23 10.30 4.86
CA ALA A 81 5.60 9.84 4.71
C ALA A 81 5.79 8.69 3.69
N PRO A 82 4.94 7.64 3.64
CA PRO A 82 5.07 6.58 2.64
C PRO A 82 4.84 7.11 1.22
N ALA A 83 3.89 8.01 1.01
CA ALA A 83 3.65 8.62 -0.30
C ALA A 83 4.81 9.52 -0.74
N ILE A 84 5.32 10.36 0.18
CA ILE A 84 6.47 11.24 -0.06
C ILE A 84 7.69 10.40 -0.44
N ALA A 85 7.96 9.34 0.32
CA ALA A 85 9.06 8.41 0.04
C ALA A 85 8.88 7.70 -1.32
N ALA A 86 7.66 7.25 -1.62
CA ALA A 86 7.33 6.62 -2.89
C ALA A 86 7.59 7.54 -4.09
N PHE A 87 7.07 8.76 -4.04
CA PHE A 87 7.26 9.74 -5.11
C PHE A 87 8.73 10.11 -5.27
N THR A 88 9.46 10.26 -4.16
CA THR A 88 10.90 10.52 -4.18
C THR A 88 11.66 9.40 -4.90
N VAL A 89 11.41 8.14 -4.52
CA VAL A 89 12.06 6.97 -5.14
C VAL A 89 11.68 6.83 -6.62
N VAL A 90 10.42 7.03 -6.97
CA VAL A 90 9.92 6.94 -8.36
C VAL A 90 10.53 8.04 -9.24
N VAL A 91 10.54 9.30 -8.76
CA VAL A 91 11.13 10.43 -9.51
C VAL A 91 12.64 10.26 -9.63
N ALA A 92 13.34 9.85 -8.56
CA ALA A 92 14.77 9.60 -8.62
C ALA A 92 15.14 8.47 -9.60
N SER A 93 14.26 7.48 -9.76
CA SER A 93 14.51 6.32 -10.63
C SER A 93 14.10 6.55 -12.09
N ALA A 94 13.04 7.33 -12.35
CA ALA A 94 12.41 7.40 -13.67
C ALA A 94 11.87 8.80 -14.06
N GLY A 95 12.18 9.82 -13.27
CA GLY A 95 11.76 11.21 -13.51
C GLY A 95 10.23 11.42 -13.45
N LEU A 96 9.79 12.60 -13.92
CA LEU A 96 8.38 12.98 -13.93
C LEU A 96 7.52 12.12 -14.86
N GLY A 97 8.09 11.61 -15.96
CA GLY A 97 7.41 10.67 -16.84
C GLY A 97 7.10 9.34 -16.15
N GLY A 98 8.05 8.83 -15.36
CA GLY A 98 7.84 7.66 -14.49
C GLY A 98 6.76 7.90 -13.44
N LEU A 99 6.76 9.07 -12.80
CA LEU A 99 5.72 9.46 -11.83
C LEU A 99 4.32 9.49 -12.47
N ARG A 100 4.19 10.05 -13.68
CA ARG A 100 2.91 10.06 -14.40
C ARG A 100 2.38 8.65 -14.67
N ARG A 101 3.25 7.72 -15.10
CA ARG A 101 2.89 6.30 -15.32
C ARG A 101 2.60 5.58 -14.00
N PHE A 102 3.29 5.91 -12.93
CA PHE A 102 2.97 5.41 -11.60
C PHE A 102 1.56 5.83 -11.17
N LEU A 103 1.24 7.13 -11.30
CA LEU A 103 -0.07 7.68 -10.95
C LEU A 103 -1.20 7.22 -11.87
N SER A 104 -0.92 6.82 -13.12
CA SER A 104 -1.97 6.28 -14.01
C SER A 104 -2.60 4.98 -13.48
N ARG A 105 -1.97 4.32 -12.50
CA ARG A 105 -2.53 3.15 -11.80
C ARG A 105 -3.76 3.50 -10.94
N LEU A 106 -3.99 4.77 -10.63
CA LEU A 106 -5.23 5.26 -10.02
C LEU A 106 -6.44 5.16 -10.96
N LEU A 107 -6.20 5.10 -12.27
CA LEU A 107 -7.26 5.01 -13.28
C LEU A 107 -7.70 3.57 -13.57
N ILE A 108 -7.04 2.58 -12.95
CA ILE A 108 -7.36 1.16 -13.13
C ILE A 108 -8.49 0.78 -12.17
N TRP A 109 -9.72 0.79 -12.66
CA TRP A 109 -10.91 0.40 -11.88
C TRP A 109 -11.39 -1.04 -12.16
N ARG A 110 -10.94 -1.63 -13.27
CA ARG A 110 -11.34 -2.99 -13.66
C ARG A 110 -10.76 -4.05 -12.71
N CYS A 111 -11.63 -4.62 -11.89
CA CYS A 111 -11.35 -5.68 -10.92
C CYS A 111 -12.54 -6.66 -10.89
N PRO A 112 -12.34 -7.97 -10.65
CA PRO A 112 -13.44 -8.91 -10.46
C PRO A 112 -14.46 -8.42 -9.41
N ALA A 113 -15.75 -8.52 -9.73
CA ALA A 113 -16.86 -8.01 -8.90
C ALA A 113 -16.84 -8.45 -7.42
N PRO A 114 -16.41 -9.69 -7.05
CA PRO A 114 -16.32 -10.07 -5.65
C PRO A 114 -15.44 -9.16 -4.80
N TRP A 115 -14.38 -8.56 -5.38
CA TRP A 115 -13.51 -7.64 -4.64
C TRP A 115 -14.15 -6.27 -4.40
N TRP A 116 -14.96 -5.79 -5.34
CA TRP A 116 -15.78 -4.60 -5.12
C TRP A 116 -16.80 -4.83 -4.00
N GLY A 117 -17.51 -5.97 -4.03
CA GLY A 117 -18.44 -6.34 -2.94
C GLY A 117 -17.72 -6.51 -1.60
N PHE A 118 -16.52 -7.08 -1.61
CA PHE A 118 -15.70 -7.19 -0.40
C PHE A 118 -15.38 -5.83 0.22
N ILE A 119 -14.89 -4.88 -0.59
CA ILE A 119 -14.54 -3.53 -0.11
C ILE A 119 -15.78 -2.74 0.33
N LEU A 120 -16.84 -2.73 -0.50
CA LEU A 120 -17.99 -1.85 -0.30
C LEU A 120 -19.02 -2.39 0.69
N LEU A 121 -19.05 -3.70 0.94
CA LEU A 121 -20.06 -4.33 1.79
C LEU A 121 -19.43 -5.09 2.95
N VAL A 122 -18.48 -5.98 2.69
CA VAL A 122 -17.93 -6.85 3.74
C VAL A 122 -17.16 -6.06 4.79
N ILE A 123 -16.33 -5.10 4.37
CA ILE A 123 -15.56 -4.27 5.30
C ILE A 123 -16.49 -3.44 6.22
N PRO A 124 -17.45 -2.64 5.72
CA PRO A 124 -18.41 -1.94 6.59
C PRO A 124 -19.15 -2.88 7.56
N LEU A 125 -19.71 -3.98 7.06
CA LEU A 125 -20.46 -4.94 7.88
C LEU A 125 -19.61 -5.55 8.98
N LEU A 126 -18.31 -5.74 8.73
CA LEU A 126 -17.38 -6.26 9.73
C LEU A 126 -17.15 -5.27 10.88
N PHE A 127 -16.98 -3.98 10.60
CA PHE A 127 -16.87 -2.96 11.64
C PHE A 127 -18.18 -2.81 12.42
N MET A 128 -19.34 -2.84 11.73
CA MET A 128 -20.65 -2.84 12.37
C MET A 128 -20.80 -4.04 13.32
N ALA A 129 -20.45 -5.25 12.86
CA ALA A 129 -20.51 -6.46 13.67
C ALA A 129 -19.56 -6.39 14.87
N GLY A 130 -18.31 -5.94 14.67
CA GLY A 130 -17.33 -5.80 15.75
C GLY A 130 -17.78 -4.79 16.82
N SER A 131 -18.38 -3.67 16.40
CA SER A 131 -18.98 -2.70 17.33
C SER A 131 -20.15 -3.31 18.12
N LEU A 132 -21.06 -4.03 17.46
CA LEU A 132 -22.17 -4.68 18.17
C LEU A 132 -21.69 -5.70 19.21
N ILE A 133 -20.65 -6.49 18.89
CA ILE A 133 -20.04 -7.43 19.85
C ILE A 133 -19.39 -6.68 21.02
N LYS A 134 -18.79 -5.52 20.75
CA LYS A 134 -18.25 -4.60 21.78
C LYS A 134 -19.34 -3.96 22.65
N GLY A 135 -20.62 -4.08 22.28
CA GLY A 135 -21.75 -3.39 22.92
C GLY A 135 -21.92 -1.94 22.44
N GLY A 136 -21.28 -1.58 21.32
CA GLY A 136 -21.40 -0.28 20.67
C GLY A 136 -22.58 -0.17 19.70
N PRO A 137 -22.78 1.01 19.08
CA PRO A 137 -23.86 1.23 18.12
C PRO A 137 -23.58 0.57 16.77
N LEU A 138 -24.61 0.41 15.94
CA LEU A 138 -24.45 -0.08 14.56
C LEU A 138 -23.65 0.89 13.69
N LEU A 139 -23.89 2.20 13.84
CA LEU A 139 -23.20 3.28 13.14
C LEU A 139 -22.62 4.27 14.14
N THR A 140 -21.56 4.98 13.77
CA THR A 140 -21.05 6.09 14.59
C THR A 140 -22.16 7.12 14.81
N PRO A 141 -22.43 7.53 16.06
CA PRO A 141 -23.41 8.57 16.34
C PRO A 141 -23.10 9.86 15.58
N MET A 142 -24.15 10.52 15.10
CA MET A 142 -23.99 11.79 14.41
C MET A 142 -23.34 12.82 15.32
N PRO A 143 -22.30 13.56 14.85
CA PRO A 143 -21.74 14.65 15.62
C PRO A 143 -22.81 15.74 15.87
N PRO A 144 -22.72 16.51 16.98
CA PRO A 144 -23.68 17.58 17.29
C PRO A 144 -23.83 18.62 16.17
N GLU A 145 -22.77 18.83 15.39
CA GLU A 145 -22.71 19.73 14.24
C GLU A 145 -23.46 19.18 13.00
N GLY A 146 -23.96 17.94 13.07
CA GLY A 146 -24.80 17.32 12.06
C GLY A 146 -24.06 16.61 10.91
N ALA A 147 -24.81 16.26 9.87
CA ALA A 147 -24.30 15.49 8.73
C ALA A 147 -23.15 16.13 7.97
N GLY A 148 -23.11 17.46 7.89
CA GLY A 148 -22.03 18.19 7.23
C GLY A 148 -20.67 17.95 7.87
N ALA A 149 -20.60 17.88 9.20
CA ALA A 149 -19.37 17.60 9.92
C ALA A 149 -18.87 16.17 9.66
N MET A 150 -19.78 15.18 9.69
CA MET A 150 -19.44 13.79 9.37
C MET A 150 -18.88 13.65 7.95
N VAL A 151 -19.52 14.30 6.96
CA VAL A 151 -19.04 14.31 5.56
C VAL A 151 -17.67 15.00 5.44
N SER A 152 -17.44 16.07 6.19
CA SER A 152 -16.16 16.79 6.21
C SER A 152 -15.03 15.91 6.75
N VAL A 153 -15.27 15.20 7.86
CA VAL A 153 -14.32 14.22 8.42
C VAL A 153 -14.09 13.08 7.44
N MET A 154 -15.15 12.58 6.78
CA MET A 154 -15.04 11.52 5.79
C MET A 154 -14.13 11.93 4.62
N PHE A 155 -14.24 13.17 4.14
CA PHE A 155 -13.37 13.72 3.10
C PHE A 155 -11.93 13.92 3.61
N MET A 156 -11.76 14.39 4.84
CA MET A 156 -10.44 14.48 5.47
C MET A 156 -9.75 13.12 5.56
N MET A 157 -10.48 12.07 5.94
CA MET A 157 -9.96 10.69 6.02
C MET A 157 -9.56 10.13 4.65
N LEU A 158 -10.16 10.60 3.55
CA LEU A 158 -9.72 10.25 2.20
C LEU A 158 -8.28 10.69 1.92
N LEU A 159 -7.83 11.75 2.61
CA LEU A 159 -6.49 12.31 2.48
C LEU A 159 -5.50 11.77 3.53
N LEU A 160 -5.88 10.79 4.36
CA LEU A 160 -4.97 10.17 5.34
C LEU A 160 -4.56 8.77 4.87
N GLY A 161 -5.18 7.73 5.43
CA GLY A 161 -4.83 6.33 5.14
C GLY A 161 -4.66 6.00 3.65
N PRO A 162 -5.60 6.38 2.76
CA PRO A 162 -5.47 6.11 1.33
C PRO A 162 -4.17 6.63 0.71
N ILE A 163 -3.66 7.78 1.15
CA ILE A 163 -2.43 8.35 0.62
C ILE A 163 -1.22 7.43 0.90
N GLU A 164 -1.22 6.71 2.03
CA GLU A 164 -0.16 5.75 2.36
C GLU A 164 0.00 4.64 1.33
N GLU A 165 -1.08 4.28 0.63
CA GLU A 165 -1.09 3.19 -0.36
C GLU A 165 -0.19 3.45 -1.56
N PHE A 166 0.15 4.71 -1.86
CA PHE A 166 1.21 5.03 -2.82
C PHE A 166 2.55 4.38 -2.43
N GLY A 167 2.87 4.36 -1.13
CA GLY A 167 4.06 3.69 -0.61
C GLY A 167 3.88 2.18 -0.53
N TRP A 168 2.91 1.74 0.27
CA TRP A 168 2.80 0.32 0.63
C TRP A 168 2.45 -0.56 -0.58
N ARG A 169 1.43 -0.19 -1.35
CA ARG A 169 0.96 -0.96 -2.51
C ARG A 169 1.57 -0.47 -3.82
N GLY A 170 1.93 0.81 -3.92
CA GLY A 170 2.57 1.34 -5.11
C GLY A 170 4.03 0.93 -5.27
N VAL A 171 4.81 0.95 -4.18
CA VAL A 171 6.25 0.71 -4.21
C VAL A 171 6.63 -0.57 -3.49
N ALA A 172 6.31 -0.70 -2.19
CA ALA A 172 6.82 -1.81 -1.39
C ALA A 172 6.32 -3.18 -1.88
N GLN A 173 5.02 -3.31 -2.16
CA GLN A 173 4.43 -4.58 -2.60
C GLN A 173 5.01 -5.10 -3.92
N PRO A 174 5.08 -4.31 -5.02
CA PRO A 174 5.71 -4.80 -6.25
C PRO A 174 7.18 -5.17 -6.07
N LEU A 175 7.95 -4.40 -5.27
CA LEU A 175 9.35 -4.71 -5.01
C LEU A 175 9.51 -6.00 -4.21
N LEU A 176 8.68 -6.25 -3.19
CA LEU A 176 8.70 -7.48 -2.40
C LEU A 176 8.26 -8.71 -3.21
N GLN A 177 7.21 -8.57 -4.04
CA GLN A 177 6.70 -9.65 -4.88
C GLN A 177 7.69 -10.10 -5.97
N ARG A 178 8.76 -9.34 -6.24
CA ARG A 178 9.92 -9.78 -7.05
C ARG A 178 10.76 -10.86 -6.38
N HIS A 179 10.57 -11.10 -5.09
CA HIS A 179 11.40 -12.00 -4.30
C HIS A 179 10.58 -13.05 -3.56
N VAL A 180 9.42 -12.67 -3.01
CA VAL A 180 8.57 -13.55 -2.20
C VAL A 180 7.16 -13.67 -2.77
N ALA A 181 6.44 -14.75 -2.39
CA ALA A 181 5.05 -14.93 -2.77
C ALA A 181 4.14 -13.83 -2.16
N PRO A 182 2.99 -13.52 -2.76
CA PRO A 182 2.09 -12.46 -2.31
C PRO A 182 1.74 -12.54 -0.81
N PHE A 183 1.44 -13.73 -0.29
CA PHE A 183 1.18 -13.91 1.15
C PHE A 183 2.31 -13.32 2.02
N TRP A 184 3.56 -13.67 1.72
CA TRP A 184 4.73 -13.19 2.46
C TRP A 184 5.00 -11.71 2.23
N ALA A 185 4.75 -11.19 1.02
CA ALA A 185 4.82 -9.75 0.77
C ALA A 185 3.82 -8.99 1.65
N GLY A 186 2.58 -9.47 1.74
CA GLY A 186 1.55 -8.92 2.63
C GLY A 186 1.95 -8.98 4.11
N VAL A 187 2.45 -10.12 4.60
CA VAL A 187 2.92 -10.25 5.99
C VAL A 187 4.04 -9.27 6.31
N LEU A 188 5.06 -9.17 5.44
CA LEU A 188 6.18 -8.25 5.63
C LEU A 188 5.72 -6.79 5.64
N ILE A 189 4.86 -6.39 4.69
CA ILE A 189 4.31 -5.03 4.64
C ILE A 189 3.52 -4.74 5.90
N GLY A 190 2.62 -5.62 6.31
CA GLY A 190 1.78 -5.38 7.48
C GLY A 190 2.57 -5.32 8.78
N ALA A 191 3.62 -6.12 8.92
CA ALA A 191 4.54 -6.04 10.06
C ALA A 191 5.30 -4.69 10.07
N ILE A 192 5.89 -4.29 8.95
CA ILE A 192 6.58 -3.01 8.81
C ILE A 192 5.61 -1.84 9.08
N TRP A 193 4.41 -1.91 8.51
CA TRP A 193 3.37 -0.90 8.65
C TRP A 193 2.84 -0.80 10.08
N GLY A 194 2.68 -1.92 10.78
CA GLY A 194 2.34 -1.96 12.20
C GLY A 194 3.42 -1.32 13.09
N VAL A 195 4.71 -1.62 12.83
CA VAL A 195 5.82 -0.97 13.55
C VAL A 195 5.90 0.52 13.22
N TRP A 196 5.68 0.91 11.97
CA TRP A 196 5.69 2.31 11.55
C TRP A 196 4.72 3.18 12.36
N HIS A 197 3.55 2.63 12.71
CA HIS A 197 2.54 3.28 13.55
C HIS A 197 2.89 3.39 15.04
N LEU A 198 3.89 2.65 15.54
CA LEU A 198 4.16 2.51 16.97
C LEU A 198 4.25 3.86 17.73
N PRO A 199 4.92 4.92 17.21
CA PRO A 199 4.96 6.20 17.91
C PRO A 199 3.58 6.82 18.17
N ALA A 200 2.60 6.60 17.29
CA ALA A 200 1.26 7.18 17.43
C ALA A 200 0.50 6.68 18.68
N PHE A 201 0.85 5.49 19.20
CA PHE A 201 0.28 4.95 20.44
C PHE A 201 0.71 5.73 21.70
N TYR A 202 1.74 6.56 21.58
CA TYR A 202 2.25 7.40 22.67
C TYR A 202 1.77 8.86 22.56
N LEU A 203 0.98 9.21 21.54
CA LEU A 203 0.42 10.54 21.39
C LEU A 203 -0.96 10.64 22.04
N ALA A 204 -1.14 11.61 22.94
CA ALA A 204 -2.47 11.98 23.40
C ALA A 204 -3.27 12.65 22.27
N GLY A 205 -4.59 12.49 22.28
CA GLY A 205 -5.50 13.17 21.34
C GLY A 205 -5.65 12.49 19.97
N VAL A 206 -5.11 11.29 19.79
CA VAL A 206 -5.33 10.44 18.61
C VAL A 206 -5.94 9.09 19.01
N VAL A 207 -6.62 8.43 18.07
CA VAL A 207 -7.37 7.19 18.32
C VAL A 207 -6.50 6.07 18.89
N PHE A 208 -5.23 6.00 18.48
CA PHE A 208 -4.27 4.98 18.91
C PHE A 208 -4.02 4.96 20.42
N ALA A 209 -4.19 6.09 21.11
CA ALA A 209 -4.01 6.18 22.56
C ALA A 209 -5.00 5.31 23.35
N GLN A 210 -6.12 4.93 22.73
CA GLN A 210 -7.17 4.11 23.36
C GLN A 210 -7.12 2.64 22.94
N TRP A 211 -6.13 2.27 22.12
CA TRP A 211 -6.03 0.93 21.55
C TRP A 211 -4.88 0.14 22.15
N SER A 212 -5.06 -1.19 22.22
CA SER A 212 -3.97 -2.11 22.49
C SER A 212 -3.14 -2.33 21.22
N PHE A 213 -1.82 -2.15 21.34
CA PHE A 213 -0.90 -2.29 20.20
C PHE A 213 -0.91 -3.69 19.58
N LEU A 214 -0.96 -4.76 20.38
CA LEU A 214 -0.85 -6.13 19.85
C LEU A 214 -2.01 -6.52 18.91
N PRO A 215 -3.30 -6.35 19.27
CA PRO A 215 -4.40 -6.54 18.32
C PRO A 215 -4.26 -5.67 17.08
N PHE A 216 -3.91 -4.38 17.23
CA PHE A 216 -3.70 -3.49 16.09
C PHE A 216 -2.59 -4.00 15.15
N PHE A 217 -1.47 -4.45 15.70
CA PHE A 217 -0.34 -4.99 14.95
C PHE A 217 -0.74 -6.25 14.15
N ILE A 218 -1.49 -7.17 14.78
CA ILE A 218 -2.07 -8.34 14.12
C ILE A 218 -3.04 -7.90 13.02
N GLY A 219 -3.88 -6.91 13.29
CA GLY A 219 -4.80 -6.30 12.34
C GLY A 219 -4.06 -5.77 11.11
N ASN A 220 -2.97 -5.03 11.27
CA ASN A 220 -2.18 -4.51 10.16
C ASN A 220 -1.59 -5.61 9.27
N ILE A 221 -1.09 -6.70 9.86
CA ILE A 221 -0.64 -7.89 9.12
C ILE A 221 -1.79 -8.49 8.31
N THR A 222 -2.93 -8.72 8.97
CA THR A 222 -4.12 -9.29 8.35
C THR A 222 -4.65 -8.43 7.20
N LEU A 223 -4.73 -7.11 7.39
CA LEU A 223 -5.17 -6.15 6.37
C LEU A 223 -4.22 -6.11 5.17
N ALA A 224 -2.91 -6.12 5.41
CA ALA A 224 -1.91 -6.17 4.34
C ALA A 224 -2.02 -7.47 3.51
N VAL A 225 -2.24 -8.60 4.18
CA VAL A 225 -2.51 -9.89 3.52
C VAL A 225 -3.83 -9.86 2.73
N LEU A 226 -4.89 -9.22 3.22
CA LEU A 226 -6.19 -9.12 2.55
C LEU A 226 -6.18 -8.22 1.30
N VAL A 227 -5.46 -7.10 1.34
CA VAL A 227 -5.33 -6.19 0.19
C VAL A 227 -4.48 -6.80 -0.92
N THR A 228 -3.52 -7.65 -0.57
CA THR A 228 -2.58 -8.23 -1.51
C THR A 228 -3.24 -8.93 -2.73
N PRO A 229 -4.19 -9.87 -2.56
CA PRO A 229 -4.85 -10.51 -3.68
C PRO A 229 -5.80 -9.56 -4.43
N ILE A 230 -6.38 -8.55 -3.77
CA ILE A 230 -7.18 -7.50 -4.43
C ILE A 230 -6.30 -6.73 -5.42
N PHE A 231 -5.13 -6.29 -4.95
CA PHE A 231 -4.16 -5.56 -5.74
C PHE A 231 -3.66 -6.36 -6.96
N ASN A 232 -3.32 -7.64 -6.76
CA ASN A 232 -2.88 -8.51 -7.85
C ASN A 232 -4.01 -8.78 -8.85
N ALA A 233 -5.22 -9.11 -8.38
CA ALA A 233 -6.38 -9.33 -9.24
C ALA A 233 -6.82 -8.06 -10.00
N ALA A 234 -6.55 -6.87 -9.45
CA ALA A 234 -6.78 -5.58 -10.10
C ALA A 234 -5.63 -5.14 -11.02
N ARG A 235 -4.67 -6.02 -11.33
CA ARG A 235 -3.48 -5.75 -12.17
C ARG A 235 -2.67 -4.54 -11.68
N GLY A 236 -2.52 -4.41 -10.37
CA GLY A 236 -1.74 -3.34 -9.76
C GLY A 236 -2.47 -2.01 -9.64
N SER A 237 -3.80 -1.99 -9.63
CA SER A 237 -4.56 -0.78 -9.31
C SER A 237 -4.14 -0.17 -7.97
N LEU A 238 -4.03 1.15 -7.92
CA LEU A 238 -3.91 1.90 -6.66
C LEU A 238 -5.26 2.38 -6.13
N LEU A 239 -6.27 2.49 -6.98
CA LEU A 239 -7.62 2.91 -6.60
C LEU A 239 -8.25 1.94 -5.60
N LEU A 240 -8.15 0.63 -5.84
CA LEU A 240 -8.80 -0.38 -5.01
C LEU A 240 -8.18 -0.47 -3.60
N PRO A 241 -6.85 -0.53 -3.42
CA PRO A 241 -6.24 -0.43 -2.09
C PRO A 241 -6.56 0.87 -1.37
N MET A 242 -6.59 2.01 -2.07
CA MET A 242 -6.96 3.30 -1.49
C MET A 242 -8.39 3.29 -0.96
N LEU A 243 -9.33 2.76 -1.75
CA LEU A 243 -10.71 2.62 -1.34
C LEU A 243 -10.85 1.65 -0.17
N PHE A 244 -10.13 0.52 -0.20
CA PHE A 244 -10.08 -0.43 0.91
C PHE A 244 -9.62 0.25 2.19
N HIS A 245 -8.49 0.96 2.16
CA HIS A 245 -7.94 1.66 3.31
C HIS A 245 -8.90 2.74 3.80
N TRP A 246 -9.51 3.52 2.90
CA TRP A 246 -10.51 4.51 3.27
C TRP A 246 -11.69 3.89 4.03
N GLN A 247 -12.16 2.71 3.64
CA GLN A 247 -13.21 1.99 4.37
C GLN A 247 -12.79 1.58 5.78
N LEU A 248 -11.50 1.34 6.05
CA LEU A 248 -11.01 1.01 7.40
C LEU A 248 -11.03 2.20 8.36
N ILE A 249 -10.94 3.42 7.83
CA ILE A 249 -10.86 4.67 8.62
C ILE A 249 -12.07 5.58 8.38
N ASN A 250 -13.13 5.05 7.76
CA ASN A 250 -14.31 5.81 7.43
C ASN A 250 -15.07 6.15 8.72
N PRO A 251 -15.36 7.44 9.01
CA PRO A 251 -15.93 7.84 10.30
C PRO A 251 -17.38 7.39 10.50
N PHE A 252 -18.06 6.90 9.46
CA PHE A 252 -19.40 6.32 9.59
C PHE A 252 -19.39 4.97 10.32
N TRP A 253 -18.27 4.24 10.25
CA TRP A 253 -18.15 2.95 10.92
C TRP A 253 -17.57 3.15 12.33
N PRO A 254 -18.24 2.62 13.36
CA PRO A 254 -17.81 2.78 14.75
C PRO A 254 -16.50 2.05 15.04
N ASP A 255 -15.78 2.53 16.05
CA ASP A 255 -14.60 1.84 16.59
C ASP A 255 -14.97 0.44 17.07
N ALA A 256 -14.36 -0.57 16.44
CA ALA A 256 -14.67 -1.98 16.65
C ALA A 256 -13.50 -2.76 17.27
N GLN A 257 -12.40 -2.08 17.65
CA GLN A 257 -11.24 -2.70 18.26
C GLN A 257 -11.63 -3.35 19.61
N PRO A 258 -11.21 -4.59 19.90
CA PRO A 258 -10.34 -5.47 19.10
C PRO A 258 -11.10 -6.49 18.23
N TRP A 259 -12.44 -6.44 18.21
CA TRP A 259 -13.26 -7.45 17.54
C TRP A 259 -13.14 -7.41 16.03
N ASP A 260 -13.00 -6.22 15.45
CA ASP A 260 -12.65 -6.05 14.04
C ASP A 260 -11.45 -6.89 13.61
N THR A 261 -10.37 -6.88 14.40
CA THR A 261 -9.13 -7.61 14.15
C THR A 261 -9.40 -9.11 14.12
N TRP A 262 -10.13 -9.64 15.10
CA TRP A 262 -10.39 -11.08 15.18
C TRP A 262 -11.31 -11.56 14.06
N ILE A 263 -12.32 -10.77 13.70
CA ILE A 263 -13.17 -11.09 12.55
C ILE A 263 -12.34 -11.04 11.26
N LEU A 264 -11.49 -10.01 11.09
CA LEU A 264 -10.60 -9.90 9.93
C LEU A 264 -9.62 -11.07 9.82
N VAL A 265 -9.09 -11.58 10.93
CA VAL A 265 -8.22 -12.77 10.94
C VAL A 265 -8.98 -13.98 10.38
N GLY A 266 -10.22 -14.21 10.82
CA GLY A 266 -11.07 -15.27 10.27
C GLY A 266 -11.36 -15.08 8.78
N VAL A 267 -11.71 -13.86 8.37
CA VAL A 267 -11.94 -13.51 6.96
C VAL A 267 -10.68 -13.72 6.11
N ALA A 268 -9.52 -13.31 6.61
CA ALA A 268 -8.24 -13.50 5.93
C ALA A 268 -7.90 -14.97 5.77
N ALA A 269 -8.13 -15.82 6.78
CA ALA A 269 -7.93 -17.25 6.64
C ALA A 269 -8.77 -17.84 5.50
N VAL A 270 -10.05 -17.46 5.41
CA VAL A 270 -10.96 -17.88 4.33
C VAL A 270 -10.48 -17.37 2.97
N VAL A 271 -10.13 -16.09 2.85
CA VAL A 271 -9.67 -15.48 1.60
C VAL A 271 -8.34 -16.11 1.14
N VAL A 272 -7.39 -16.30 2.05
CA VAL A 272 -6.10 -16.94 1.76
C VAL A 272 -6.30 -18.38 1.31
N TRP A 273 -7.19 -19.14 1.96
CA TRP A 273 -7.51 -20.50 1.53
C TRP A 273 -8.17 -20.53 0.15
N TRP A 274 -9.13 -19.63 -0.10
CA TRP A 274 -9.81 -19.50 -1.40
C TRP A 274 -8.87 -19.08 -2.52
N LYS A 275 -7.89 -18.21 -2.23
CA LYS A 275 -6.93 -17.65 -3.20
C LYS A 275 -5.52 -18.24 -3.06
N ARG A 276 -5.38 -19.43 -2.47
CA ARG A 276 -4.08 -20.04 -2.14
C ARG A 276 -3.13 -20.14 -3.34
N ASP A 277 -3.63 -20.46 -4.53
CA ASP A 277 -2.81 -20.62 -5.73
C ASP A 277 -2.17 -19.28 -6.14
N MET A 278 -2.92 -18.18 -6.02
CA MET A 278 -2.39 -16.82 -6.21
C MET A 278 -1.50 -16.37 -5.05
N MET A 279 -1.84 -16.75 -3.81
CA MET A 279 -1.19 -16.21 -2.61
C MET A 279 0.16 -16.85 -2.31
N PHE A 280 0.36 -18.11 -2.70
CA PHE A 280 1.58 -18.88 -2.41
C PHE A 280 2.47 -19.13 -3.63
N THR A 281 2.06 -18.68 -4.82
CA THR A 281 2.90 -18.65 -6.02
C THR A 281 3.19 -17.20 -6.44
N ARG A 282 4.19 -16.99 -7.30
CA ARG A 282 4.56 -15.66 -7.79
C ARG A 282 4.07 -15.38 -9.22
N GLU A 283 3.32 -16.30 -9.82
CA GLU A 283 2.95 -16.27 -11.24
C GLU A 283 2.10 -15.05 -11.59
N ASP A 284 1.08 -14.77 -10.77
CA ASP A 284 0.16 -13.63 -10.97
C ASP A 284 0.55 -12.38 -10.16
N ALA A 285 1.74 -12.39 -9.55
CA ALA A 285 2.16 -11.32 -8.66
C ALA A 285 2.56 -10.07 -9.46
N VAL A 286 1.94 -8.93 -9.14
CA VAL A 286 2.32 -7.64 -9.74
C VAL A 286 3.69 -7.22 -9.19
N THR A 287 4.68 -7.11 -10.08
CA THR A 287 6.09 -6.80 -9.71
C THR A 287 6.61 -5.47 -10.28
N GLU A 288 5.83 -4.84 -11.16
CA GLU A 288 6.15 -3.54 -11.75
C GLU A 288 5.68 -2.41 -10.84
N VAL A 289 6.61 -1.52 -10.44
CA VAL A 289 6.28 -0.28 -9.71
C VAL A 289 5.70 0.74 -10.69
N ILE A 290 6.41 0.94 -11.80
CA ILE A 290 6.06 1.85 -12.89
C ILE A 290 5.64 0.99 -14.07
N PRO A 291 4.37 1.07 -14.53
CA PRO A 291 3.92 0.35 -15.70
C PRO A 291 4.75 0.70 -16.94
N GLY A 292 4.97 -0.28 -17.82
CA GLY A 292 5.55 -0.04 -19.14
C GLY A 292 4.72 0.93 -19.99
N GLU A 293 5.30 1.44 -21.07
CA GLU A 293 4.56 2.28 -22.02
C GLU A 293 3.40 1.49 -22.62
N VAL A 294 2.17 2.01 -22.46
CA VAL A 294 1.05 1.57 -23.27
C VAL A 294 1.36 2.02 -24.68
N ARG A 295 1.77 1.09 -25.55
CA ARG A 295 1.86 1.39 -26.97
C ARG A 295 0.43 1.72 -27.45
N PRO A 296 0.26 2.81 -28.21
CA PRO A 296 -1.04 3.19 -28.76
C PRO A 296 -1.65 2.08 -29.60
#